data_AF-A0A8S9UDD0-F1
#
_entry.id   AF-A0A8S9UDD0-F1
#
_cell.length_a   1.000
_cell.length_b   1.000
_cell.length_c   1.000
_cell.angle_alpha   90.00
_cell.angle_beta   90.00
_cell.angle_gamma   90.00
#
_symmetry.space_group_name_H-M   'P 1'
#
loop_
_entity.id
_entity.type
_entity.pdbx_description
1 polymer ?
#
loop_
_entity_poly.entity_id
_entity_poly.type
_entity_poly.pdbx_seq_one_letter_code
_entity_poly.pdbx_strand_id
1 'polypeptide(L)'
;MQLISDWKSSRVLIELMCLQGKGYYERARKLGDGTILPDGAEAYISMWISSLRREGCPVSEQMLHFKAREVAADRGIPSFV
;
A
#
# COMPACT_ATOMS: atom_id res chain seq x y z
N MET A 1 8.06 -16.88 -21.28
CA MET A 1 6.66 -17.23 -21.60
C MET A 1 5.82 -17.30 -20.31
N GLN A 2 5.75 -16.22 -19.51
CA GLN A 2 5.01 -16.23 -18.22
C GLN A 2 3.83 -15.23 -18.17
N LEU A 3 3.81 -14.23 -19.06
CA LEU A 3 2.81 -13.16 -19.04
C LEU A 3 1.37 -13.66 -19.23
N ILE A 4 1.15 -14.69 -20.05
CA ILE A 4 -0.20 -15.22 -20.34
C ILE A 4 -0.74 -16.06 -19.18
N SER A 5 0.10 -16.87 -18.54
CA SER A 5 -0.31 -17.66 -17.37
C SER A 5 -0.63 -16.77 -16.17
N ASP A 6 0.15 -15.71 -15.99
CA ASP A 6 -0.01 -14.77 -14.88
C ASP A 6 -1.28 -13.92 -15.06
N TRP A 7 -1.56 -13.47 -16.29
CA TRP A 7 -2.81 -12.78 -16.62
C TRP A 7 -4.03 -13.68 -16.40
N LYS A 8 -3.99 -14.94 -16.88
CA LYS A 8 -5.09 -15.89 -16.66
C LYS A 8 -5.36 -16.13 -15.18
N SER A 9 -4.31 -16.23 -14.37
CA SER A 9 -4.41 -16.42 -12.92
C SER A 9 -4.95 -15.17 -12.21
N SER A 10 -4.66 -13.97 -12.73
CA SER A 10 -5.05 -12.68 -12.13
C SER A 10 -6.35 -12.10 -12.68
N ARG A 11 -6.96 -12.74 -13.69
CA ARG A 11 -8.14 -12.25 -14.41
C ARG A 11 -9.30 -11.87 -13.49
N VAL A 12 -9.63 -12.72 -12.52
CA VAL A 12 -10.73 -12.47 -11.56
C VAL A 12 -10.47 -11.21 -10.74
N LEU A 13 -9.22 -11.00 -10.31
CA LEU A 13 -8.82 -9.83 -9.55
C LEU A 13 -8.89 -8.56 -10.42
N ILE A 14 -8.47 -8.64 -11.67
CA ILE A 14 -8.55 -7.53 -12.63
C ILE A 14 -10.02 -7.12 -12.88
N GLU A 15 -10.90 -8.09 -13.14
CA GLU A 15 -12.33 -7.86 -13.34
C GLU A 15 -12.96 -7.19 -12.11
N LEU A 16 -12.62 -7.66 -10.90
CA LEU A 16 -13.06 -7.05 -9.64
C LEU A 16 -12.58 -5.60 -9.48
N MET A 17 -11.31 -5.33 -9.77
CA MET A 17 -10.75 -3.97 -9.68
C MET A 17 -11.41 -3.02 -10.69
N CYS A 18 -11.71 -3.50 -11.90
CA CYS A 18 -12.47 -2.73 -12.89
C CYS A 18 -13.88 -2.39 -12.38
N LEU A 19 -14.58 -3.35 -11.77
CA LEU A 19 -15.91 -3.13 -11.18
C LEU A 19 -15.87 -2.11 -10.03
N GLN A 20 -14.78 -2.06 -9.27
CA GLN A 20 -14.55 -1.08 -8.21
C GLN A 20 -14.10 0.30 -8.72
N GLY A 21 -14.08 0.53 -10.04
CA GLY A 21 -13.63 1.79 -10.65
C GLY A 21 -12.11 1.99 -10.62
N LYS A 22 -11.36 0.94 -10.31
CA LYS A 22 -9.88 0.90 -10.19
C LYS A 22 -9.20 0.31 -11.43
N GLY A 23 -9.90 0.26 -12.56
CA GLY A 23 -9.41 -0.32 -13.81
C GLY A 23 -8.21 0.40 -14.45
N TYR A 24 -7.88 1.60 -13.97
CA TYR A 24 -6.69 2.36 -14.38
C TYR A 24 -5.41 1.93 -13.65
N TYR A 25 -5.47 0.99 -12.69
CA TYR A 25 -4.28 0.46 -12.05
C TYR A 25 -3.54 -0.52 -12.95
N GLU A 26 -2.28 -0.19 -13.25
CA GLU A 26 -1.40 -1.04 -14.07
C GLU A 26 -0.85 -2.26 -13.31
N ARG A 27 -0.95 -2.25 -11.98
CA ARG A 27 -0.47 -3.34 -11.11
C ARG A 27 -1.46 -3.59 -9.97
N ALA A 28 -2.01 -4.79 -9.93
CA ALA A 28 -2.71 -5.28 -8.75
C ALA A 28 -1.66 -5.81 -7.76
N ARG A 29 -1.57 -5.21 -6.56
CA ARG A 29 -0.74 -5.76 -5.48
C ARG A 29 -1.39 -7.04 -4.96
N LYS A 30 -0.59 -8.07 -4.68
CA LYS A 30 -1.12 -9.29 -4.04
C LYS A 30 -1.72 -8.91 -2.70
N LEU A 31 -2.74 -9.65 -2.27
CA LEU A 31 -3.24 -9.57 -0.90
C LEU A 31 -2.04 -9.85 0.04
N GLY A 32 -1.64 -8.85 0.83
CA GLY A 32 -0.42 -8.89 1.66
C GLY A 32 0.81 -8.16 1.12
N ASP A 33 0.88 -7.83 -0.19
CA ASP A 33 1.96 -6.98 -0.77
C ASP A 33 1.67 -5.47 -0.61
N GLY A 34 0.46 -5.14 -0.16
CA GLY A 34 0.04 -3.79 0.20
C GLY A 34 -0.75 -3.83 1.50
N THR A 35 -0.11 -3.28 2.53
CA THR A 35 -0.65 -2.70 3.76
C THR A 35 -1.49 -3.58 4.68
N ILE A 36 -0.82 -4.07 5.71
CA ILE A 36 -1.42 -4.55 6.97
C ILE A 36 -2.11 -3.39 7.74
N LEU A 37 -1.86 -2.14 7.32
CA LEU A 37 -2.42 -0.93 7.91
C LEU A 37 -3.80 -0.61 7.30
N PRO A 38 -4.83 -0.32 8.12
CA PRO A 38 -6.14 0.14 7.64
C PRO A 38 -6.04 1.47 6.88
N ASP A 39 -7.03 1.76 6.03
CA ASP A 39 -7.10 3.00 5.21
C ASP A 39 -6.84 4.28 6.01
N GLY A 40 -7.42 4.41 7.21
CA GLY A 40 -7.22 5.59 8.05
C GLY A 40 -5.78 5.75 8.57
N ALA A 41 -5.05 4.64 8.70
CA ALA A 41 -3.65 4.63 9.10
C ALA A 41 -2.73 5.01 7.93
N GLU A 42 -3.04 4.53 6.72
CA GLU A 42 -2.35 4.96 5.50
C GLU A 42 -2.57 6.45 5.21
N ALA A 43 -3.81 6.93 5.35
CA ALA A 43 -4.12 8.34 5.17
C ALA A 43 -3.30 9.22 6.11
N TYR A 44 -3.17 8.81 7.37
CA TYR A 44 -2.31 9.49 8.35
C TYR A 44 -0.84 9.53 7.92
N ILE A 45 -0.28 8.40 7.48
CA ILE A 45 1.10 8.32 7.00
C ILE A 45 1.29 9.20 5.76
N SER A 46 0.33 9.22 4.84
CA SER A 46 0.35 10.07 3.64
C SER A 46 0.36 11.56 3.99
N MET A 47 -0.44 11.98 4.97
CA MET A 47 -0.42 13.35 5.49
C MET A 47 0.93 13.71 6.11
N TRP A 48 1.52 12.79 6.89
CA TRP A 48 2.84 12.96 7.50
C TRP A 48 3.97 13.08 6.46
N ILE A 49 3.97 12.24 5.41
CA ILE A 49 4.93 12.38 4.30
C ILE A 49 4.76 13.75 3.61
N SER A 50 3.51 14.15 3.39
CA SER A 50 3.20 15.41 2.71
C SER A 50 3.66 16.62 3.51
N SER A 51 3.55 16.60 4.85
CA SER A 51 4.07 17.68 5.70
C SER A 51 5.59 17.77 5.63
N LEU A 52 6.30 16.63 5.71
CA LEU A 52 7.77 16.60 5.62
C LEU A 52 8.27 17.08 4.25
N ARG A 53 7.62 16.65 3.16
CA ARG A 53 7.97 17.12 1.81
C ARG A 53 7.74 18.62 1.64
N ARG A 54 6.68 19.17 2.24
CA ARG A 54 6.42 20.61 2.23
C ARG A 54 7.50 21.40 2.96
N GLU A 55 8.11 20.81 3.97
CA GLU A 55 9.25 21.36 4.72
C GLU A 55 10.60 21.13 4.02
N GLY A 56 10.61 20.47 2.84
CA GLY A 56 11.82 20.15 2.09
C GLY A 56 12.57 18.93 2.64
N CYS A 57 11.99 18.19 3.58
CA CYS A 57 12.59 16.99 4.14
C CYS A 57 12.23 15.74 3.30
N PRO A 58 13.21 15.05 2.70
CA PRO A 58 12.95 13.79 2.02
C PRO A 58 12.65 12.68 3.04
N VAL A 59 11.67 11.83 2.73
CA VAL A 59 11.34 10.65 3.52
C VAL A 59 12.04 9.44 2.91
N SER A 60 12.97 8.84 3.65
CA SER A 60 13.60 7.58 3.23
C SER A 60 12.67 6.39 3.46
N GLU A 61 12.95 5.28 2.77
CA GLU A 61 12.24 4.02 2.96
C GLU A 61 12.27 3.56 4.43
N GLN A 62 13.43 3.67 5.08
CA GLN A 62 13.59 3.32 6.50
C GLN A 62 12.72 4.18 7.41
N MET A 63 12.64 5.49 7.16
CA MET A 63 11.76 6.38 7.93
C MET A 63 10.30 5.99 7.78
N LEU A 64 9.87 5.69 6.55
CA LEU A 64 8.51 5.25 6.28
C LEU A 64 8.21 3.93 6.98
N HIS A 65 9.16 2.99 6.97
CA HIS A 65 9.02 1.71 7.66
C HIS A 65 8.89 1.88 9.18
N PHE A 66 9.72 2.73 9.80
CA PHE A 66 9.59 3.02 11.23
C PHE A 66 8.27 3.70 11.58
N LYS A 67 7.83 4.67 10.76
CA LYS A 67 6.55 5.34 10.99
C LYS A 67 5.36 4.39 10.82
N ALA A 68 5.42 3.49 9.84
CA ALA A 68 4.41 2.45 9.66
C ALA A 68 4.31 1.52 10.87
N ARG A 69 5.45 1.12 11.46
CA ARG A 69 5.47 0.29 12.68
C ARG A 69 4.91 1.02 13.90
N GLU A 70 5.26 2.29 14.07
CA GLU A 70 4.72 3.15 15.14
C GLU A 70 3.19 3.24 15.03
N VAL A 71 2.69 3.57 13.85
CA VAL A 71 1.25 3.71 13.56
C VAL A 71 0.49 2.38 13.71
N ALA A 72 1.14 1.26 13.40
CA ALA A 72 0.58 -0.08 13.61
C ALA A 72 0.47 -0.40 15.11
N ALA A 73 1.53 -0.13 15.87
CA ALA A 73 1.55 -0.35 17.32
C ALA A 73 0.46 0.47 18.04
N ASP A 74 0.30 1.75 17.67
CA ASP A 74 -0.74 2.63 18.24
C ASP A 74 -2.16 2.11 17.99
N ARG A 75 -2.35 1.36 16.89
CA ARG A 75 -3.65 0.77 16.51
C ARG A 75 -3.82 -0.67 16.97
N GLY A 76 -2.87 -1.20 17.75
CA GLY A 76 -2.90 -2.60 18.22
C GLY A 76 -2.79 -3.62 17.09
N ILE A 77 -2.22 -3.22 15.94
CA ILE A 77 -2.02 -4.11 14.80
C ILE A 77 -0.72 -4.87 15.03
N PRO A 78 -0.73 -6.21 15.04
CA PRO A 78 0.48 -6.99 15.26
C PRO A 78 1.55 -6.62 14.22
N SER A 79 2.73 -6.24 14.70
CA SER A 79 3.81 -5.78 13.82
C SER A 79 4.33 -6.92 12.96
N PHE A 80 4.65 -6.59 11.71
CA PHE A 80 5.28 -7.47 10.74
C PHE A 80 6.80 -7.52 10.99
N VAL A 81 7.38 -8.71 10.82
CA VAL A 81 8.83 -8.97 10.72
C VAL A 81 9.23 -8.88 9.26
#